data_AF-A0A915JK17-F1
#
_entry.id   AF-A0A915JK17-F1
#
_cell.length_a   1.000
_cell.length_b   1.000
_cell.length_c   1.000
_cell.angle_alpha   90.00
_cell.angle_beta   90.00
_cell.angle_gamma   90.00
#
_symmetry.space_group_name_H-M   'P 1'
#
loop_
_entity.id
_entity.type
_entity.pdbx_description
1 polymer ?
#
loop_
_entity_poly.entity_id
_entity_poly.type
_entity_poly.pdbx_seq_one_letter_code
_entity_poly.pdbx_strand_id
1 'polypeptide(L)'
;MSYVAFISLLPILITSSLVRLNLCDEKSLLLYFGKLRQPENGECFPNRSALLQRLSVEMLELSCQKWRQYNEEINVTKSLTATNSIFTENQINYLKSLSTDLKANFNKRTNYISVRKEIRSMSYDERSKFFDTVRKLKTEEKVDGVSKYDLLVYLRHPHLAPASQMGASFLPWHREYLRRFEVALQQIDLNVFLPFWNPEIDSSLPNPADSLLWSALYVGTGRGSIKTGSFSNWTFATKLDENSQIVYEPLQRNLRKASRWISSGQSPNGNDARYILSRKKFEDFSVCSGSKIEIISRKVHDWIGGTMADLPRSPRDPLYFLYHAYLDYLYETWRRFKSYLERTKNYPKGSKACAKYHQGDAPMWPFLDTSFRNIDGLSDIYTQIYYTYQNEPVCGKSDDQCLSNHLFCDKKDAKCLSKIRLGGNCSSPESCFLSKCTGGICS
;
A
#
# COMPACT_ATOMS: atom_id res chain seq x y z
N MET A 1 -47.35 -37.66 22.26
CA MET A 1 -47.81 -37.35 20.90
C MET A 1 -48.04 -35.85 20.82
N SER A 2 -47.30 -35.18 19.95
CA SER A 2 -47.08 -33.74 19.95
C SER A 2 -48.29 -32.95 19.46
N TYR A 3 -48.61 -31.88 20.19
CA TYR A 3 -49.56 -30.84 19.80
C TYR A 3 -48.89 -29.81 18.89
N VAL A 4 -49.64 -29.38 17.88
CA VAL A 4 -49.42 -28.17 17.09
C VAL A 4 -49.85 -26.96 17.93
N ALA A 5 -49.04 -25.88 17.98
CA ALA A 5 -49.54 -24.51 18.17
C ALA A 5 -48.48 -23.41 17.93
N PHE A 6 -48.83 -22.54 16.98
CA PHE A 6 -48.73 -21.07 17.00
C PHE A 6 -47.38 -20.33 16.97
N ILE A 7 -47.21 -19.68 15.82
CA ILE A 7 -46.47 -18.43 15.60
C ILE A 7 -46.99 -17.35 16.58
N SER A 8 -46.10 -16.74 17.36
CA SER A 8 -46.28 -15.37 17.86
C SER A 8 -44.92 -14.69 18.05
N LEU A 9 -44.78 -13.53 17.43
CA LEU A 9 -43.71 -12.54 17.60
C LEU A 9 -43.75 -11.99 19.03
N LEU A 10 -42.61 -11.94 19.72
CA LEU A 10 -42.33 -10.93 20.76
C LEU A 10 -40.79 -10.80 20.95
N PRO A 11 -40.31 -9.64 21.41
CA PRO A 11 -39.21 -8.91 20.82
C PRO A 11 -37.89 -9.15 21.56
N ILE A 12 -36.79 -9.08 20.81
CA ILE A 12 -35.44 -9.06 21.37
C ILE A 12 -35.24 -7.70 22.06
N LEU A 13 -35.56 -7.66 23.35
CA LEU A 13 -35.04 -6.69 24.31
C LEU A 13 -33.54 -6.97 24.49
N ILE A 14 -32.70 -6.35 23.67
CA ILE A 14 -31.31 -6.06 24.07
C ILE A 14 -31.31 -4.62 24.54
N THR A 15 -31.31 -4.49 25.86
CA THR A 15 -31.23 -3.23 26.59
C THR A 15 -29.99 -2.43 26.20
N SER A 16 -30.17 -1.13 26.23
CA SER A 16 -29.24 -0.04 25.92
C SER A 16 -28.00 -0.01 26.82
N SER A 17 -27.03 -0.88 26.56
CA SER A 17 -25.65 -0.66 27.00
C SER A 17 -24.75 -0.54 25.76
N LEU A 18 -24.13 0.62 25.61
CA LEU A 18 -23.02 0.85 24.69
C LEU A 18 -21.85 -0.05 25.07
N VAL A 19 -21.91 -1.33 24.70
CA VAL A 19 -20.72 -2.18 24.74
C VAL A 19 -19.79 -1.66 23.65
N ARG A 20 -18.78 -0.88 24.04
CA ARG A 20 -17.62 -0.62 23.19
C ARG A 20 -17.00 -1.98 22.87
N LEU A 21 -17.30 -2.51 21.69
CA LEU A 21 -16.62 -3.69 21.15
C LEU A 21 -15.12 -3.39 21.09
N ASN A 22 -14.37 -3.95 22.03
CA ASN A 22 -12.92 -3.88 22.00
C ASN A 22 -12.42 -4.91 20.98
N LEU A 23 -12.29 -4.47 19.72
CA LEU A 23 -11.87 -5.30 18.59
C LEU A 23 -10.42 -5.82 18.73
N CYS A 24 -9.70 -5.41 19.77
CA CYS A 24 -8.35 -5.87 20.11
C CYS A 24 -8.35 -6.89 21.28
N ASP A 25 -9.53 -7.29 21.79
CA ASP A 25 -9.71 -8.37 22.77
C ASP A 25 -10.34 -9.62 22.11
N GLU A 26 -9.61 -10.74 22.17
CA GLU A 26 -10.01 -12.04 21.61
C GLU A 26 -11.29 -12.59 22.24
N LYS A 27 -11.51 -12.38 23.55
CA LYS A 27 -12.68 -12.91 24.26
C LYS A 27 -13.97 -12.20 23.86
N SER A 28 -13.90 -10.88 23.67
CA SER A 28 -15.03 -10.06 23.21
C SER A 28 -15.51 -10.44 21.79
N LEU A 29 -14.59 -10.91 20.94
CA LEU A 29 -14.90 -11.36 19.58
C LEU A 29 -15.58 -12.75 19.58
N LEU A 30 -15.08 -13.71 20.36
CA LEU A 30 -15.67 -15.06 20.49
C LEU A 30 -17.14 -15.02 20.94
N LEU A 31 -17.47 -14.16 21.91
CA LEU A 31 -18.84 -13.95 22.41
C LEU A 31 -19.79 -13.35 21.36
N TYR A 32 -19.26 -12.54 20.43
CA TYR A 32 -20.05 -11.91 19.36
C TYR A 32 -20.23 -12.85 18.15
N PHE A 33 -19.20 -13.63 17.79
CA PHE A 33 -19.23 -14.52 16.62
C PHE A 33 -19.88 -15.87 16.86
N GLY A 34 -19.97 -16.36 18.10
CA GLY A 34 -20.70 -17.58 18.44
C GLY A 34 -22.20 -17.55 18.09
N LYS A 35 -22.75 -16.40 17.69
CA LYS A 35 -24.16 -16.19 17.33
C LYS A 35 -24.42 -15.98 15.83
N LEU A 36 -23.39 -15.85 14.97
CA LEU A 36 -23.57 -15.56 13.55
C LEU A 36 -23.34 -16.83 12.71
N ARG A 37 -24.37 -17.28 11.97
CA ARG A 37 -24.27 -18.42 11.04
C ARG A 37 -23.21 -18.16 9.96
N GLN A 38 -22.59 -19.24 9.48
CA GLN A 38 -21.68 -19.23 8.34
C GLN A 38 -22.34 -18.53 7.12
N PRO A 39 -21.66 -17.56 6.49
CA PRO A 39 -22.17 -16.95 5.27
C PRO A 39 -21.92 -17.86 4.08
N GLU A 40 -22.99 -18.12 3.31
CA GLU A 40 -22.88 -18.67 1.96
C GLU A 40 -22.19 -17.61 1.06
N ASN A 41 -21.24 -18.03 0.23
CA ASN A 41 -20.56 -17.23 -0.81
C ASN A 41 -19.32 -16.39 -0.43
N GLY A 42 -18.68 -16.62 0.72
CA GLY A 42 -17.35 -16.05 1.00
C GLY A 42 -17.32 -14.56 1.40
N GLU A 43 -18.49 -13.94 1.59
CA GLU A 43 -18.60 -12.64 2.26
C GLU A 43 -18.53 -12.83 3.78
N CYS A 44 -17.64 -12.13 4.48
CA CYS A 44 -17.48 -12.28 5.94
C CYS A 44 -18.73 -11.89 6.77
N PHE A 45 -19.65 -11.10 6.22
CA PHE A 45 -20.82 -10.61 6.93
C PHE A 45 -22.05 -10.60 6.01
N PRO A 46 -23.08 -11.43 6.27
CA PRO A 46 -24.29 -11.48 5.44
C PRO A 46 -25.17 -10.23 5.55
N ASN A 47 -24.84 -9.28 6.43
CA ASN A 47 -25.63 -8.06 6.64
C ASN A 47 -24.74 -6.81 6.85
N ARG A 48 -23.85 -6.56 5.87
CA ARG A 48 -22.85 -5.47 5.87
C ARG A 48 -23.47 -4.09 6.10
N SER A 49 -24.65 -3.81 5.55
CA SER A 49 -25.35 -2.52 5.67
C SER A 49 -25.80 -2.22 7.10
N ALA A 50 -26.30 -3.21 7.83
CA ALA A 50 -26.71 -3.07 9.23
C ALA A 50 -25.51 -2.92 10.18
N LEU A 51 -24.38 -3.55 9.85
CA LEU A 51 -23.15 -3.47 10.65
C LEU A 51 -22.41 -2.13 10.47
N LEU A 52 -22.47 -1.52 9.28
CA LEU A 52 -21.92 -0.19 9.02
C LEU A 52 -22.60 0.94 9.83
N GLN A 53 -23.78 0.68 10.41
CA GLN A 53 -24.44 1.60 11.34
C GLN A 53 -23.83 1.56 12.76
N ARG A 54 -23.01 0.55 13.08
CA ARG A 54 -22.47 0.29 14.43
C ARG A 54 -20.95 0.18 14.48
N LEU A 55 -20.32 -0.20 13.38
CA LEU A 55 -18.88 -0.37 13.22
C LEU A 55 -18.42 0.49 12.05
N SER A 56 -17.22 1.05 12.14
CA SER A 56 -16.62 1.70 10.97
C SER A 56 -16.26 0.65 9.91
N VAL A 57 -16.07 1.07 8.65
CA VAL A 57 -15.66 0.17 7.55
C VAL A 57 -14.40 -0.61 7.93
N GLU A 58 -13.48 0.06 8.62
CA GLU A 58 -12.21 -0.48 9.10
C GLU A 58 -12.40 -1.50 10.21
N MET A 59 -13.36 -1.28 11.10
CA MET A 59 -13.73 -2.24 12.12
C MET A 59 -14.34 -3.51 11.50
N LEU A 60 -15.08 -3.37 10.40
CA LEU A 60 -15.63 -4.49 9.64
C LEU A 60 -14.55 -5.25 8.87
N GLU A 61 -13.63 -4.56 8.21
CA GLU A 61 -12.50 -5.19 7.51
C GLU A 61 -11.58 -5.93 8.50
N LEU A 62 -11.27 -5.32 9.67
CA LEU A 62 -10.45 -5.95 10.71
C LEU A 62 -11.14 -7.20 11.25
N SER A 63 -12.46 -7.11 11.48
CA SER A 63 -13.26 -8.22 11.96
C SER A 63 -13.37 -9.34 10.93
N CYS A 64 -13.47 -9.02 9.64
CA CYS A 64 -13.45 -9.99 8.54
C CYS A 64 -12.07 -10.66 8.41
N GLN A 65 -10.99 -9.89 8.51
CA GLN A 65 -9.63 -10.43 8.50
C GLN A 65 -9.38 -11.34 9.70
N LYS A 66 -9.78 -10.92 10.90
CA LYS A 66 -9.71 -11.75 12.11
C LYS A 66 -10.61 -13.00 12.02
N TRP A 67 -11.81 -12.88 11.44
CA TRP A 67 -12.69 -14.02 11.21
C TRP A 67 -12.08 -15.01 10.20
N ARG A 68 -11.47 -14.53 9.11
CA ARG A 68 -10.73 -15.40 8.17
C ARG A 68 -9.58 -16.09 8.89
N GLN A 69 -8.79 -15.35 9.67
CA GLN A 69 -7.69 -15.90 10.46
C GLN A 69 -8.16 -16.96 11.48
N TYR A 70 -9.32 -16.75 12.12
CA TYR A 70 -9.93 -17.65 13.11
C TYR A 70 -10.58 -18.89 12.48
N ASN A 71 -11.26 -18.77 11.33
CA ASN A 71 -11.86 -19.93 10.66
C ASN A 71 -10.82 -20.74 9.87
N GLU A 72 -9.73 -20.10 9.42
CA GLU A 72 -8.56 -20.81 8.95
C GLU A 72 -7.94 -21.64 10.09
N GLU A 73 -7.90 -21.19 11.35
CA GLU A 73 -7.38 -21.99 12.49
C GLU A 73 -8.08 -23.35 12.69
N ILE A 74 -9.36 -23.50 12.33
CA ILE A 74 -10.07 -24.79 12.39
C ILE A 74 -9.64 -25.73 11.24
N ASN A 75 -9.13 -25.19 10.14
CA ASN A 75 -8.68 -25.94 8.95
C ASN A 75 -7.14 -25.93 8.75
N VAL A 76 -6.39 -25.21 9.59
CA VAL A 76 -4.98 -24.82 9.36
C VAL A 76 -3.98 -25.96 9.49
N THR A 77 -4.34 -27.09 10.12
CA THR A 77 -3.48 -28.29 10.10
C THR A 77 -3.38 -28.93 8.70
N LYS A 78 -4.24 -28.56 7.73
CA LYS A 78 -4.16 -29.03 6.33
C LYS A 78 -3.67 -27.97 5.33
N SER A 79 -3.65 -26.68 5.69
CA SER A 79 -3.44 -25.57 4.73
C SER A 79 -1.99 -25.04 4.67
N LEU A 80 -1.23 -25.07 5.77
CA LEU A 80 0.11 -24.47 5.80
C LEU A 80 1.22 -25.35 5.21
N THR A 81 0.97 -26.64 4.99
CA THR A 81 1.81 -27.52 4.15
C THR A 81 1.51 -27.38 2.65
N ALA A 82 0.49 -26.58 2.28
CA ALA A 82 0.12 -26.29 0.89
C ALA A 82 0.86 -25.10 0.27
N THR A 83 1.96 -24.61 0.86
CA THR A 83 2.92 -23.78 0.12
C THR A 83 3.45 -24.50 -1.13
N ASN A 84 3.41 -25.84 -1.14
CA ASN A 84 3.71 -26.68 -2.30
C ASN A 84 2.63 -26.67 -3.40
N SER A 85 1.48 -26.01 -3.23
CA SER A 85 0.40 -26.03 -4.24
C SER A 85 0.14 -24.69 -4.94
N ILE A 86 0.60 -23.55 -4.39
CA ILE A 86 0.32 -22.22 -4.99
C ILE A 86 1.46 -21.79 -5.91
N PHE A 87 2.69 -22.01 -5.47
CA PHE A 87 3.89 -21.70 -6.23
C PHE A 87 4.58 -23.01 -6.61
N THR A 88 5.15 -23.04 -7.81
CA THR A 88 6.06 -24.11 -8.20
C THR A 88 7.37 -24.03 -7.40
N GLU A 89 8.16 -25.09 -7.42
CA GLU A 89 9.48 -25.09 -6.79
C GLU A 89 10.40 -23.99 -7.37
N ASN A 90 10.39 -23.79 -8.69
CA ASN A 90 11.18 -22.72 -9.32
C ASN A 90 10.73 -21.34 -8.86
N GLN A 91 9.42 -21.11 -8.73
CA GLN A 91 8.87 -19.85 -8.22
C GLN A 91 9.27 -19.62 -6.77
N ILE A 92 9.21 -20.66 -5.92
CA ILE A 92 9.69 -20.61 -4.53
C ILE A 92 11.19 -20.26 -4.48
N ASN A 93 12.01 -20.92 -5.31
CA ASN A 93 13.45 -20.67 -5.38
C ASN A 93 13.76 -19.24 -5.80
N TYR A 94 13.05 -18.72 -6.81
CA TYR A 94 13.13 -17.33 -7.19
C TYR A 94 12.75 -16.38 -6.04
N LEU A 95 11.61 -16.60 -5.38
CA LEU A 95 11.15 -15.76 -4.27
C LEU A 95 12.11 -15.78 -3.06
N LYS A 96 12.77 -16.92 -2.80
CA LYS A 96 13.84 -17.05 -1.79
C LYS A 96 15.12 -16.32 -2.21
N SER A 97 15.44 -16.27 -3.52
CA SER A 97 16.61 -15.53 -4.01
C SER A 97 16.56 -14.05 -3.65
N LEU A 98 15.36 -13.47 -3.52
CA LEU A 98 15.16 -12.07 -3.14
C LEU A 98 15.50 -11.77 -1.67
N SER A 99 15.63 -12.79 -0.81
CA SER A 99 16.08 -12.65 0.59
C SER A 99 17.58 -12.89 0.79
N THR A 100 18.21 -13.72 -0.04
CA THR A 100 19.62 -14.15 0.14
C THR A 100 20.62 -13.02 -0.08
N ASP A 101 20.23 -12.01 -0.87
CA ASP A 101 21.03 -10.82 -1.16
C ASP A 101 21.18 -9.85 0.02
N LEU A 102 20.54 -10.13 1.16
CA LEU A 102 20.74 -9.35 2.39
C LEU A 102 22.17 -9.52 2.97
N LYS A 103 22.86 -10.64 2.68
CA LYS A 103 24.19 -10.97 3.25
C LYS A 103 25.29 -11.20 2.21
N ALA A 104 24.99 -11.78 1.05
CA ALA A 104 26.01 -12.28 0.13
C ALA A 104 26.63 -11.23 -0.82
N ASN A 105 25.85 -10.24 -1.25
CA ASN A 105 26.31 -9.23 -2.24
C ASN A 105 27.06 -8.04 -1.63
N PHE A 106 27.27 -8.02 -0.31
CA PHE A 106 28.00 -6.97 0.39
C PHE A 106 29.48 -6.90 -0.04
N ASN A 107 30.10 -8.06 -0.27
CA ASN A 107 31.54 -8.14 -0.56
C ASN A 107 31.88 -7.91 -2.05
N LYS A 108 30.88 -7.79 -2.93
CA LYS A 108 31.07 -7.52 -4.37
C LYS A 108 30.58 -6.15 -4.82
N ARG A 109 29.89 -5.40 -3.96
CA ARG A 109 29.45 -4.03 -4.25
C ARG A 109 30.61 -3.06 -4.01
N THR A 110 31.03 -2.36 -5.05
CA THR A 110 31.47 -0.97 -4.86
C THR A 110 30.27 -0.22 -4.22
N ASN A 111 30.49 0.49 -3.12
CA ASN A 111 29.51 1.08 -2.20
C ASN A 111 28.44 1.99 -2.86
N TYR A 112 27.48 1.45 -3.61
CA TYR A 112 26.33 2.20 -4.10
C TYR A 112 25.09 1.81 -3.32
N ILE A 113 24.79 2.62 -2.30
CA ILE A 113 23.51 2.60 -1.58
C ILE A 113 22.48 3.28 -2.50
N SER A 114 21.34 2.63 -2.77
CA SER A 114 20.26 3.24 -3.55
C SER A 114 19.81 4.56 -2.91
N VAL A 115 19.61 5.63 -3.69
CA VAL A 115 18.96 6.85 -3.19
C VAL A 115 17.56 6.92 -3.78
N ARG A 116 16.55 6.57 -2.99
CA ARG A 116 15.14 6.68 -3.39
C ARG A 116 14.76 8.15 -3.50
N LYS A 117 14.31 8.56 -4.68
CA LYS A 117 13.95 9.95 -5.00
C LYS A 117 12.45 10.11 -5.19
N GLU A 118 11.95 11.33 -5.02
CA GLU A 118 10.59 11.66 -5.47
C GLU A 118 10.58 11.54 -7.00
N ILE A 119 9.60 10.83 -7.57
CA ILE A 119 9.63 10.43 -8.98
C ILE A 119 9.75 11.61 -9.97
N ARG A 120 9.28 12.81 -9.62
CA ARG A 120 9.41 14.02 -10.42
C ARG A 120 10.74 14.75 -10.24
N SER A 121 11.50 14.44 -9.20
CA SER A 121 12.86 14.94 -9.00
C SER A 121 13.94 14.07 -9.67
N MET A 122 13.58 12.89 -10.18
CA MET A 122 14.50 12.02 -10.92
C MET A 122 14.92 12.63 -12.26
N SER A 123 16.14 12.34 -12.68
CA SER A 123 16.59 12.64 -14.04
C SER A 123 15.78 11.84 -15.08
N TYR A 124 15.89 12.23 -16.34
CA TYR A 124 15.28 11.47 -17.43
C TYR A 124 15.80 10.02 -17.46
N ASP A 125 17.12 9.81 -17.38
CA ASP A 125 17.74 8.49 -17.44
C ASP A 125 17.33 7.60 -16.26
N GLU A 126 17.32 8.15 -15.04
CA GLU A 126 16.89 7.42 -13.84
C GLU A 126 15.43 6.98 -13.99
N ARG A 127 14.55 7.89 -14.43
CA ARG A 127 13.12 7.61 -14.58
C ARG A 127 12.85 6.61 -15.71
N SER A 128 13.54 6.73 -16.85
CA SER A 128 13.42 5.79 -17.96
C SER A 128 13.84 4.39 -17.51
N LYS A 129 15.04 4.26 -16.91
CA LYS A 129 15.53 2.97 -16.39
C LYS A 129 14.56 2.33 -15.42
N PHE A 130 14.00 3.09 -14.49
CA PHE A 130 12.99 2.57 -13.56
C PHE A 130 11.78 2.01 -14.30
N PHE A 131 11.17 2.80 -15.19
CA PHE A 131 9.99 2.37 -15.93
C PHE A 131 10.24 1.18 -16.86
N ASP A 132 11.37 1.18 -17.56
CA ASP A 132 11.76 0.10 -18.46
C ASP A 132 12.00 -1.19 -17.68
N THR A 133 12.65 -1.10 -16.51
CA THR A 133 12.92 -2.27 -15.66
C THR A 133 11.62 -2.85 -15.06
N VAL A 134 10.69 -2.00 -14.62
CA VAL A 134 9.37 -2.46 -14.15
C VAL A 134 8.58 -3.13 -15.27
N ARG A 135 8.67 -2.60 -16.51
CA ARG A 135 8.05 -3.23 -17.68
C ARG A 135 8.64 -4.61 -17.94
N LYS A 136 9.97 -4.73 -18.00
CA LYS A 136 10.67 -6.02 -18.18
C LYS A 136 10.28 -7.02 -17.11
N LEU A 137 10.22 -6.60 -15.83
CA LEU A 137 9.81 -7.44 -14.71
C LEU A 137 8.39 -8.03 -14.89
N LYS A 138 7.50 -7.29 -15.60
CA LYS A 138 6.13 -7.68 -15.88
C LYS A 138 5.96 -8.49 -17.18
N THR A 139 6.73 -8.21 -18.22
CA THR A 139 6.47 -8.75 -19.56
C THR A 139 7.48 -9.81 -19.99
N GLU A 140 8.75 -9.64 -19.64
CA GLU A 140 9.87 -10.45 -20.14
C GLU A 140 10.36 -11.45 -19.10
N GLU A 141 10.45 -11.00 -17.84
CA GLU A 141 10.97 -11.80 -16.76
C GLU A 141 9.91 -12.74 -16.19
N LYS A 142 10.06 -14.05 -16.44
CA LYS A 142 9.08 -15.06 -16.03
C LYS A 142 9.73 -16.24 -15.31
N VAL A 143 8.96 -16.87 -14.42
CA VAL A 143 9.27 -18.17 -13.82
C VAL A 143 8.06 -19.07 -14.01
N ASP A 144 8.26 -20.17 -14.73
CA ASP A 144 7.19 -21.11 -15.14
C ASP A 144 5.99 -20.40 -15.78
N GLY A 145 6.27 -19.48 -16.72
CA GLY A 145 5.25 -18.74 -17.48
C GLY A 145 4.58 -17.58 -16.74
N VAL A 146 4.81 -17.41 -15.42
CA VAL A 146 4.28 -16.30 -14.62
C VAL A 146 5.31 -15.19 -14.52
N SER A 147 4.91 -13.93 -14.74
CA SER A 147 5.83 -12.80 -14.61
C SER A 147 6.36 -12.66 -13.17
N LYS A 148 7.62 -12.28 -13.02
CA LYS A 148 8.23 -12.00 -11.71
C LYS A 148 7.48 -10.90 -10.96
N TYR A 149 6.93 -9.91 -11.68
CA TYR A 149 6.05 -8.89 -11.10
C TYR A 149 4.79 -9.52 -10.49
N ASP A 150 4.10 -10.39 -11.22
CA ASP A 150 2.86 -11.00 -10.74
C ASP A 150 3.11 -11.92 -9.54
N LEU A 151 4.23 -12.65 -9.50
CA LEU A 151 4.63 -13.42 -8.31
C LEU A 151 4.75 -12.53 -7.07
N LEU A 152 5.36 -11.34 -7.20
CA LEU A 152 5.46 -10.37 -6.11
C LEU A 152 4.09 -9.82 -5.72
N VAL A 153 3.20 -9.55 -6.67
CA VAL A 153 1.81 -9.15 -6.39
C VAL A 153 1.09 -10.23 -5.57
N TYR A 154 1.25 -11.50 -5.94
CA TYR A 154 0.64 -12.62 -5.23
C TYR A 154 1.09 -12.72 -3.77
N LEU A 155 2.34 -12.38 -3.44
CA LEU A 155 2.80 -12.39 -2.04
C LEU A 155 1.95 -11.52 -1.11
N ARG A 156 1.37 -10.43 -1.60
CA ARG A 156 0.54 -9.54 -0.78
C ARG A 156 -0.86 -10.09 -0.53
N HIS A 157 -1.27 -11.17 -1.22
CA HIS A 157 -2.63 -11.70 -1.12
C HIS A 157 -3.03 -11.88 0.36
N PRO A 158 -4.23 -11.45 0.81
CA PRO A 158 -4.58 -11.44 2.23
C PRO A 158 -4.44 -12.79 2.95
N HIS A 159 -4.64 -13.90 2.24
CA HIS A 159 -4.41 -15.27 2.79
C HIS A 159 -2.93 -15.61 2.99
N LEU A 160 -2.04 -15.03 2.19
CA LEU A 160 -0.59 -15.27 2.27
C LEU A 160 0.09 -14.27 3.21
N ALA A 161 -0.37 -13.03 3.25
CA ALA A 161 0.21 -11.95 4.06
C ALA A 161 -0.76 -11.43 5.13
N PRO A 162 -1.17 -12.25 6.12
CA PRO A 162 -2.16 -11.86 7.12
C PRO A 162 -1.70 -10.70 8.02
N ALA A 163 -0.38 -10.41 8.05
CA ALA A 163 0.22 -9.33 8.82
C ALA A 163 0.50 -8.06 7.99
N SER A 164 0.29 -8.10 6.67
CA SER A 164 0.57 -6.96 5.77
C SER A 164 -0.32 -5.75 6.07
N GLN A 165 -1.46 -5.93 6.72
CA GLN A 165 -2.43 -4.88 7.00
C GLN A 165 -3.10 -5.11 8.35
N MET A 166 -3.59 -4.01 8.91
CA MET A 166 -4.44 -3.90 10.09
C MET A 166 -3.75 -4.18 11.42
N GLY A 167 -2.47 -3.79 11.53
CA GLY A 167 -1.74 -3.91 12.78
C GLY A 167 -0.29 -3.45 12.76
N ALA A 168 0.41 -3.73 13.86
CA ALA A 168 1.75 -3.19 14.10
C ALA A 168 2.78 -3.58 13.01
N SER A 169 2.52 -4.68 12.30
CA SER A 169 3.41 -5.15 11.24
C SER A 169 3.24 -4.39 9.91
N PHE A 170 2.24 -3.53 9.74
CA PHE A 170 1.95 -2.86 8.47
C PHE A 170 3.19 -2.17 7.85
N LEU A 171 3.82 -1.25 8.59
CA LEU A 171 5.02 -0.54 8.11
C LEU A 171 6.24 -1.45 7.90
N PRO A 172 6.68 -2.27 8.89
CA PRO A 172 7.85 -3.13 8.71
C PRO A 172 7.66 -4.21 7.63
N TRP A 173 6.44 -4.73 7.46
CA TRP A 173 6.14 -5.69 6.39
C TRP A 173 6.25 -5.05 5.01
N HIS A 174 5.65 -3.86 4.82
CA HIS A 174 5.73 -3.15 3.54
C HIS A 174 7.16 -2.71 3.23
N ARG A 175 7.96 -2.34 4.24
CA ARG A 175 9.39 -2.03 4.07
C ARG A 175 10.16 -3.19 3.44
N GLU A 176 9.99 -4.40 3.97
CA GLU A 176 10.62 -5.60 3.40
C GLU A 176 10.06 -5.93 2.02
N TYR A 177 8.73 -5.79 1.83
CA TYR A 177 8.09 -6.02 0.54
C TYR A 177 8.65 -5.09 -0.56
N LEU A 178 8.79 -3.80 -0.25
CA LEU A 178 9.41 -2.81 -1.14
C LEU A 178 10.87 -3.14 -1.42
N ARG A 179 11.61 -3.63 -0.40
CA ARG A 179 13.00 -4.04 -0.60
C ARG A 179 13.11 -5.21 -1.57
N ARG A 180 12.28 -6.24 -1.43
CA ARG A 180 12.25 -7.39 -2.35
C ARG A 180 11.85 -7.00 -3.76
N PHE A 181 10.90 -6.08 -3.90
CA PHE A 181 10.56 -5.49 -5.21
C PHE A 181 11.76 -4.78 -5.82
N GLU A 182 12.48 -3.97 -5.05
CA GLU A 182 13.69 -3.30 -5.53
C GLU A 182 14.83 -4.28 -5.86
N VAL A 183 15.03 -5.37 -5.10
CA VAL A 183 15.98 -6.44 -5.45
C VAL A 183 15.60 -7.08 -6.79
N ALA A 184 14.31 -7.39 -7.00
CA ALA A 184 13.85 -7.98 -8.25
C ALA A 184 14.12 -7.08 -9.46
N LEU A 185 13.97 -5.75 -9.31
CA LEU A 185 14.38 -4.79 -10.33
C LEU A 185 15.92 -4.79 -10.51
N GLN A 186 16.68 -4.81 -9.41
CA GLN A 186 18.14 -4.80 -9.42
C GLN A 186 18.76 -6.07 -10.04
N GLN A 187 18.05 -7.19 -10.05
CA GLN A 187 18.46 -8.40 -10.80
C GLN A 187 18.41 -8.20 -12.33
N ILE A 188 17.68 -7.19 -12.82
CA ILE A 188 17.59 -6.82 -14.24
C ILE A 188 18.58 -5.68 -14.55
N ASP A 189 18.57 -4.62 -13.74
CA ASP A 189 19.52 -3.50 -13.84
C ASP A 189 20.01 -3.10 -12.44
N LEU A 190 21.29 -3.34 -12.16
CA LEU A 190 21.90 -3.09 -10.85
C LEU A 190 21.85 -1.61 -10.40
N ASN A 191 21.70 -0.67 -11.33
CA ASN A 191 21.69 0.76 -11.03
C ASN A 191 20.27 1.32 -10.82
N VAL A 192 19.23 0.47 -10.95
CA VAL A 192 17.85 0.88 -10.69
C VAL A 192 17.61 0.99 -9.18
N PHE A 193 16.80 1.96 -8.80
CA PHE A 193 16.31 2.12 -7.44
C PHE A 193 14.81 2.41 -7.47
N LEU A 194 14.12 2.10 -6.36
CA LEU A 194 12.69 2.35 -6.23
C LEU A 194 12.44 3.83 -5.88
N PRO A 195 11.80 4.64 -6.75
CA PRO A 195 11.38 5.97 -6.37
C PRO A 195 10.14 5.94 -5.47
N PHE A 196 9.84 7.08 -4.87
CA PHE A 196 8.58 7.30 -4.17
C PHE A 196 7.75 8.37 -4.87
N TRP A 197 6.44 8.34 -4.63
CA TRP A 197 5.52 9.39 -5.07
C TRP A 197 4.91 10.05 -3.83
N ASN A 198 5.17 11.35 -3.65
CA ASN A 198 4.52 12.14 -2.61
C ASN A 198 3.19 12.73 -3.16
N PRO A 199 2.01 12.26 -2.68
CA PRO A 199 0.71 12.79 -3.10
C PRO A 199 0.41 14.20 -2.58
N GLU A 200 1.11 14.69 -1.55
CA GLU A 200 0.90 16.04 -1.02
C GLU A 200 1.30 17.12 -2.03
N ILE A 201 2.32 16.85 -2.86
CA ILE A 201 2.76 17.71 -3.98
C ILE A 201 1.64 17.91 -5.02
N ASP A 202 0.74 16.94 -5.16
CA ASP A 202 -0.41 16.98 -6.06
C ASP A 202 -1.65 17.60 -5.40
N SER A 203 -1.83 17.33 -4.10
CA SER A 203 -3.04 17.69 -3.34
C SER A 203 -3.33 19.19 -3.28
N SER A 204 -2.29 20.01 -3.38
CA SER A 204 -2.37 21.48 -3.32
C SER A 204 -2.63 22.14 -4.67
N LEU A 205 -2.73 21.37 -5.76
CA LEU A 205 -3.15 21.90 -7.06
C LEU A 205 -4.65 22.27 -7.06
N PRO A 206 -5.08 23.20 -7.94
CA PRO A 206 -6.50 23.48 -8.15
C PRO A 206 -7.32 22.21 -8.45
N ASN A 207 -6.70 21.28 -9.17
CA ASN A 207 -7.21 19.93 -9.39
C ASN A 207 -6.04 18.92 -9.41
N PRO A 208 -5.90 18.06 -8.39
CA PRO A 208 -4.82 17.07 -8.34
C PRO A 208 -4.80 16.07 -9.52
N ALA A 209 -5.93 15.87 -10.21
CA ALA A 209 -6.00 15.05 -11.42
C ALA A 209 -5.33 15.71 -12.65
N ASP A 210 -4.99 16.99 -12.57
CA ASP A 210 -4.29 17.72 -13.62
C ASP A 210 -2.78 17.74 -13.44
N SER A 211 -2.28 17.12 -12.36
CA SER A 211 -0.86 16.87 -12.17
C SER A 211 -0.23 16.17 -13.37
N LEU A 212 1.01 16.58 -13.68
CA LEU A 212 1.88 15.95 -14.67
C LEU A 212 2.11 14.45 -14.39
N LEU A 213 1.94 13.99 -13.16
CA LEU A 213 1.99 12.57 -12.80
C LEU A 213 1.04 11.72 -13.66
N TRP A 214 -0.14 12.24 -13.99
CA TRP A 214 -1.19 11.53 -14.75
C TRP A 214 -1.01 11.63 -16.27
N SER A 215 0.21 11.87 -16.73
CA SER A 215 0.57 11.96 -18.14
C SER A 215 1.34 10.72 -18.61
N ALA A 216 1.52 10.60 -19.93
CA ALA A 216 2.31 9.54 -20.55
C ALA A 216 3.81 9.60 -20.16
N LEU A 217 4.28 10.75 -19.68
CA LEU A 217 5.66 10.91 -19.18
C LEU A 217 5.91 10.12 -17.88
N TYR A 218 4.84 9.79 -17.17
CA TYR A 218 4.85 9.13 -15.87
C TYR A 218 3.96 7.88 -15.90
N VAL A 219 2.90 7.86 -15.08
CA VAL A 219 2.15 6.64 -14.80
C VAL A 219 0.97 6.45 -15.75
N GLY A 220 0.78 7.35 -16.72
CA GLY A 220 -0.36 7.35 -17.64
C GLY A 220 -1.62 7.97 -17.04
N THR A 221 -2.73 7.90 -17.79
CA THR A 221 -4.01 8.54 -17.42
C THR A 221 -4.49 8.17 -16.01
N GLY A 222 -5.11 9.13 -15.31
CA GLY A 222 -5.78 8.88 -14.03
C GLY A 222 -7.20 8.30 -14.17
N ARG A 223 -7.76 8.25 -15.38
CA ARG A 223 -9.15 7.82 -15.61
C ARG A 223 -9.25 6.80 -16.73
N GLY A 224 -9.97 5.72 -16.47
CA GLY A 224 -10.19 4.61 -17.39
C GLY A 224 -8.99 3.66 -17.46
N SER A 225 -8.96 2.87 -18.52
CA SER A 225 -7.83 1.97 -18.79
C SER A 225 -6.57 2.76 -19.15
N ILE A 226 -5.42 2.31 -18.65
CA ILE A 226 -4.13 2.94 -18.94
C ILE A 226 -3.68 2.60 -20.34
N LYS A 227 -3.76 3.56 -21.26
CA LYS A 227 -3.44 3.40 -22.69
C LYS A 227 -2.14 4.09 -23.12
N THR A 228 -1.53 4.89 -22.26
CA THR A 228 -0.34 5.70 -22.59
C THR A 228 0.72 5.60 -21.49
N GLY A 229 1.96 5.95 -21.84
CA GLY A 229 3.11 5.92 -20.93
C GLY A 229 3.62 4.51 -20.66
N SER A 230 4.48 4.38 -19.66
CA SER A 230 5.23 3.13 -19.45
C SER A 230 4.39 1.95 -19.00
N PHE A 231 3.18 2.22 -18.50
CA PHE A 231 2.21 1.21 -18.07
C PHE A 231 1.03 1.08 -19.05
N SER A 232 1.19 1.51 -20.30
CA SER A 232 0.22 1.23 -21.37
C SER A 232 0.06 -0.27 -21.59
N ASN A 233 -1.16 -0.74 -21.84
CA ASN A 233 -1.47 -2.16 -22.08
C ASN A 233 -1.10 -3.08 -20.91
N TRP A 234 -1.00 -2.53 -19.70
CA TRP A 234 -0.78 -3.32 -18.50
C TRP A 234 -2.01 -4.17 -18.21
N THR A 235 -1.83 -5.49 -18.16
CA THR A 235 -2.91 -6.44 -17.87
C THR A 235 -2.53 -7.41 -16.77
N PHE A 236 -3.52 -8.03 -16.15
CA PHE A 236 -3.32 -9.05 -15.12
C PHE A 236 -4.38 -10.13 -15.22
N ALA A 237 -3.97 -11.36 -14.90
CA ALA A 237 -4.87 -12.49 -14.79
C ALA A 237 -5.87 -12.27 -13.64
N THR A 238 -7.16 -12.49 -13.89
CA THR A 238 -8.20 -12.31 -12.86
C THR A 238 -8.91 -13.60 -12.51
N LYS A 239 -9.45 -14.29 -13.50
CA LYS A 239 -10.24 -15.51 -13.33
C LYS A 239 -10.07 -16.42 -14.53
N LEU A 240 -10.54 -17.65 -14.39
CA LEU A 240 -10.80 -18.51 -15.55
C LEU A 240 -12.19 -18.17 -16.11
N ASP A 241 -12.32 -18.19 -17.43
CA ASP A 241 -13.63 -18.17 -18.08
C ASP A 241 -14.28 -19.56 -18.08
N GLU A 242 -15.46 -19.66 -18.70
CA GLU A 242 -16.23 -20.91 -18.82
C GLU A 242 -15.46 -22.02 -19.56
N ASN A 243 -14.44 -21.67 -20.35
CA ASN A 243 -13.60 -22.60 -21.10
C ASN A 243 -12.28 -22.89 -20.38
N SER A 244 -12.18 -22.55 -19.09
CA SER A 244 -10.96 -22.68 -18.30
C SER A 244 -9.76 -21.88 -18.84
N GLN A 245 -10.01 -20.83 -19.61
CA GLN A 245 -8.96 -19.93 -20.12
C GLN A 245 -8.76 -18.74 -19.18
N ILE A 246 -7.53 -18.29 -19.04
CA ILE A 246 -7.20 -17.14 -18.18
C ILE A 246 -7.73 -15.85 -18.82
N VAL A 247 -8.61 -15.17 -18.08
CA VAL A 247 -9.09 -13.83 -18.42
C VAL A 247 -8.09 -12.79 -17.92
N TYR A 248 -7.71 -11.89 -18.82
CA TYR A 248 -6.86 -10.75 -18.52
C TYR A 248 -7.68 -9.47 -18.48
N GLU A 249 -7.54 -8.70 -17.41
CA GLU A 249 -8.15 -7.38 -17.28
C GLU A 249 -7.09 -6.28 -17.40
N PRO A 250 -7.41 -5.15 -18.06
CA PRO A 250 -6.50 -4.01 -18.12
C PRO A 250 -6.41 -3.29 -16.78
N LEU A 251 -5.27 -2.65 -16.53
CA LEU A 251 -5.10 -1.71 -15.44
C LEU A 251 -6.08 -0.54 -15.60
N GLN A 252 -6.87 -0.29 -14.56
CA GLN A 252 -7.85 0.79 -14.53
C GLN A 252 -7.60 1.73 -13.36
N ARG A 253 -7.76 3.03 -13.61
CA ARG A 253 -7.82 4.07 -12.56
C ARG A 253 -9.10 4.87 -12.70
N ASN A 254 -9.58 5.45 -11.61
CA ASN A 254 -10.77 6.28 -11.61
C ASN A 254 -10.63 7.40 -10.59
N LEU A 255 -9.71 8.34 -10.88
CA LEU A 255 -9.50 9.51 -10.03
C LEU A 255 -10.84 10.19 -9.70
N ARG A 256 -11.19 10.25 -8.42
CA ARG A 256 -12.40 10.94 -7.97
C ARG A 256 -12.29 12.46 -8.26
N LYS A 257 -13.40 13.12 -8.62
CA LYS A 257 -13.44 14.59 -8.83
C LYS A 257 -13.26 15.34 -7.50
N ALA A 258 -12.54 16.46 -7.53
CA ALA A 258 -12.20 17.31 -6.37
C ALA A 258 -13.42 17.94 -5.63
N SER A 259 -14.61 18.01 -6.23
CA SER A 259 -15.80 18.61 -5.58
C SER A 259 -16.46 17.71 -4.53
N ARG A 260 -16.22 16.39 -4.57
CA ARG A 260 -16.72 15.42 -3.57
C ARG A 260 -15.77 15.24 -2.38
N TRP A 261 -14.75 16.09 -2.31
CA TRP A 261 -13.43 15.81 -1.74
C TRP A 261 -13.13 16.65 -0.48
N ILE A 262 -13.50 17.94 -0.48
CA ILE A 262 -13.41 18.83 0.69
C ILE A 262 -14.49 18.48 1.73
N SER A 263 -15.66 18.04 1.29
CA SER A 263 -16.78 17.67 2.16
C SER A 263 -16.66 16.29 2.81
N SER A 264 -15.77 15.41 2.34
CA SER A 264 -15.66 14.01 2.82
C SER A 264 -14.30 13.65 3.44
N GLY A 265 -13.29 14.51 3.39
CA GLY A 265 -11.97 14.26 4.02
C GLY A 265 -11.15 13.12 3.39
N GLN A 266 -11.41 12.79 2.12
CA GLN A 266 -10.83 11.64 1.39
C GLN A 266 -9.60 11.98 0.54
N SER A 267 -9.11 13.21 0.59
CA SER A 267 -7.87 13.65 -0.03
C SER A 267 -6.66 13.33 0.86
N PRO A 268 -5.51 12.86 0.30
CA PRO A 268 -4.23 13.09 0.95
C PRO A 268 -4.03 14.60 1.05
N ASN A 269 -4.16 15.16 2.24
CA ASN A 269 -3.87 16.57 2.46
C ASN A 269 -2.58 16.70 3.26
N GLY A 270 -1.92 17.85 3.20
CA GLY A 270 -0.68 18.13 3.93
C GLY A 270 -0.69 17.92 5.46
N ASN A 271 -1.84 17.56 6.05
CA ASN A 271 -1.92 17.19 7.45
C ASN A 271 -1.68 15.69 7.67
N ASP A 272 -1.77 14.85 6.64
CA ASP A 272 -1.60 13.40 6.76
C ASP A 272 -0.13 13.05 7.03
N ALA A 273 0.84 13.62 6.31
CA ALA A 273 2.26 13.46 6.66
C ALA A 273 2.57 14.04 8.04
N ARG A 274 2.04 15.23 8.37
CA ARG A 274 2.23 15.84 9.69
C ARG A 274 1.67 14.96 10.82
N TYR A 275 0.53 14.31 10.59
CA TYR A 275 -0.07 13.37 11.54
C TYR A 275 0.85 12.16 11.76
N ILE A 276 1.39 11.57 10.70
CA ILE A 276 2.31 10.43 10.75
C ILE A 276 3.60 10.81 11.49
N LEU A 277 4.19 11.97 11.17
CA LEU A 277 5.43 12.43 11.80
C LEU A 277 5.24 12.82 13.27
N SER A 278 4.02 13.20 13.69
CA SER A 278 3.72 13.56 15.09
C SER A 278 3.61 12.38 16.07
N ARG A 279 3.65 11.13 15.59
CA ARG A 279 3.52 9.94 16.45
C ARG A 279 4.64 9.90 17.49
N LYS A 280 4.38 9.40 18.70
CA LYS A 280 5.41 9.37 19.77
C LYS A 280 6.10 8.01 19.82
N LYS A 281 5.31 6.94 19.76
CA LYS A 281 5.77 5.55 19.86
C LYS A 281 5.44 4.79 18.59
N PHE A 282 6.16 3.70 18.34
CA PHE A 282 5.89 2.83 17.18
C PHE A 282 4.50 2.18 17.27
N GLU A 283 4.03 1.85 18.49
CA GLU A 283 2.66 1.36 18.68
C GLU A 283 1.61 2.35 18.18
N ASP A 284 1.90 3.65 18.16
CA ASP A 284 1.02 4.70 17.64
C ASP A 284 0.91 4.70 16.11
N PHE A 285 1.44 3.70 15.39
CA PHE A 285 1.12 3.43 13.99
C PHE A 285 0.11 2.28 13.83
N SER A 286 -0.10 1.49 14.88
CA SER A 286 -1.03 0.36 14.88
C SER A 286 -2.47 0.83 15.03
N VAL A 287 -3.39 0.20 14.29
CA VAL A 287 -4.84 0.45 14.39
C VAL A 287 -5.34 0.20 15.82
N CYS A 288 -4.79 -0.78 16.54
CA CYS A 288 -5.17 -1.06 17.93
C CYS A 288 -4.68 -0.03 18.96
N SER A 289 -3.81 0.90 18.57
CA SER A 289 -3.40 2.03 19.43
C SER A 289 -4.14 3.33 19.06
N GLY A 290 -5.19 3.24 18.24
CA GLY A 290 -6.00 4.39 17.81
C GLY A 290 -5.40 5.19 16.66
N SER A 291 -4.29 4.72 16.08
CA SER A 291 -3.68 5.34 14.91
C SER A 291 -4.40 4.99 13.61
N LYS A 292 -4.36 5.92 12.66
CA LYS A 292 -5.09 5.85 11.41
C LYS A 292 -4.18 5.83 10.18
N ILE A 293 -2.90 5.44 10.27
CA ILE A 293 -1.99 5.47 9.11
C ILE A 293 -2.48 4.60 7.95
N GLU A 294 -3.02 3.42 8.23
CA GLU A 294 -3.61 2.55 7.20
C GLU A 294 -4.89 3.14 6.61
N ILE A 295 -5.61 3.95 7.38
CA ILE A 295 -6.80 4.67 6.93
C ILE A 295 -6.39 5.84 6.04
N ILE A 296 -5.35 6.58 6.40
CA ILE A 296 -4.71 7.58 5.55
C ILE A 296 -4.26 6.93 4.24
N SER A 297 -3.61 5.76 4.33
CA SER A 297 -3.25 4.97 3.17
C SER A 297 -4.47 4.65 2.31
N ARG A 298 -5.55 4.13 2.90
CA ARG A 298 -6.81 3.82 2.20
C ARG A 298 -7.39 5.02 1.47
N LYS A 299 -7.33 6.23 2.02
CA LYS A 299 -7.84 7.44 1.33
C LYS A 299 -7.17 7.65 -0.03
N VAL A 300 -5.85 7.44 -0.11
CA VAL A 300 -5.10 7.59 -1.36
C VAL A 300 -5.47 6.47 -2.34
N HIS A 301 -5.55 5.24 -1.86
CA HIS A 301 -6.04 4.10 -2.65
C HIS A 301 -7.43 4.37 -3.26
N ASP A 302 -8.38 4.84 -2.43
CA ASP A 302 -9.76 5.15 -2.82
C ASP A 302 -9.85 6.36 -3.77
N TRP A 303 -8.97 7.35 -3.58
CA TRP A 303 -8.89 8.50 -4.47
C TRP A 303 -8.44 8.10 -5.86
N ILE A 304 -7.41 7.24 -5.95
CA ILE A 304 -6.92 6.73 -7.23
C ILE A 304 -8.01 5.91 -7.94
N GLY A 305 -8.77 5.14 -7.16
CA GLY A 305 -9.87 4.34 -7.67
C GLY A 305 -9.38 3.16 -8.52
N GLY A 306 -10.33 2.49 -9.20
CA GLY A 306 -10.03 1.36 -10.07
C GLY A 306 -9.26 0.25 -9.34
N THR A 307 -8.17 -0.23 -9.94
CA THR A 307 -7.32 -1.28 -9.39
C THR A 307 -6.71 -0.91 -8.03
N MET A 308 -6.37 0.36 -7.80
CA MET A 308 -5.76 0.81 -6.55
C MET A 308 -6.73 0.81 -5.36
N ALA A 309 -8.03 1.02 -5.57
CA ALA A 309 -9.02 1.03 -4.48
C ALA A 309 -9.34 -0.39 -3.96
N ASP A 310 -9.06 -1.41 -4.75
CA ASP A 310 -9.30 -2.81 -4.38
C ASP A 310 -8.06 -3.40 -3.70
N LEU A 311 -8.10 -3.55 -2.36
CA LEU A 311 -6.93 -3.91 -1.55
C LEU A 311 -6.12 -5.09 -2.11
N PRO A 312 -6.69 -6.28 -2.39
CA PRO A 312 -5.91 -7.43 -2.86
C PRO A 312 -5.36 -7.22 -4.28
N ARG A 313 -6.00 -6.35 -5.07
CA ARG A 313 -5.59 -6.05 -6.45
C ARG A 313 -4.65 -4.84 -6.53
N SER A 314 -4.56 -4.01 -5.49
CA SER A 314 -3.83 -2.74 -5.56
C SER A 314 -2.36 -2.85 -5.98
N PRO A 315 -1.56 -3.88 -5.61
CA PRO A 315 -0.18 -4.01 -6.10
C PRO A 315 -0.08 -4.30 -7.60
N ARG A 316 -1.18 -4.65 -8.27
CA ARG A 316 -1.21 -4.81 -9.74
C ARG A 316 -1.01 -3.49 -10.47
N ASP A 317 -1.28 -2.36 -9.81
CA ASP A 317 -0.90 -1.03 -10.29
C ASP A 317 0.53 -0.70 -9.81
N PRO A 318 1.51 -0.47 -10.70
CA PRO A 318 2.86 -0.11 -10.27
C PRO A 318 2.94 1.12 -9.38
N LEU A 319 1.95 2.03 -9.45
CA LEU A 319 1.85 3.20 -8.56
C LEU A 319 1.77 2.80 -7.07
N TYR A 320 1.31 1.58 -6.76
CA TYR A 320 1.32 1.02 -5.42
C TYR A 320 2.71 1.10 -4.77
N PHE A 321 3.75 0.65 -5.49
CA PHE A 321 5.10 0.59 -4.93
C PHE A 321 5.67 1.98 -4.68
N LEU A 322 5.38 2.95 -5.55
CA LEU A 322 5.79 4.35 -5.38
C LEU A 322 5.10 4.99 -4.16
N TYR A 323 3.81 4.73 -3.97
CA TYR A 323 3.06 5.26 -2.84
C TYR A 323 3.49 4.63 -1.51
N HIS A 324 3.66 3.31 -1.47
CA HIS A 324 4.13 2.63 -0.26
C HIS A 324 5.59 2.98 0.05
N ALA A 325 6.43 3.25 -0.95
CA ALA A 325 7.76 3.83 -0.74
C ALA A 325 7.71 5.23 -0.08
N TYR A 326 6.66 6.02 -0.32
CA TYR A 326 6.44 7.28 0.37
C TYR A 326 5.96 7.09 1.82
N LEU A 327 5.11 6.10 2.09
CA LEU A 327 4.77 5.73 3.48
C LEU A 327 6.01 5.28 4.26
N ASP A 328 6.91 4.51 3.63
CA ASP A 328 8.20 4.15 4.22
C ASP A 328 9.14 5.35 4.37
N TYR A 329 9.11 6.32 3.45
CA TYR A 329 9.82 7.60 3.59
C TYR A 329 9.38 8.36 4.85
N LEU A 330 8.07 8.50 5.07
CA LEU A 330 7.53 9.15 6.27
C LEU A 330 7.87 8.37 7.54
N TYR A 331 7.77 7.04 7.48
CA TYR A 331 8.16 6.18 8.58
C TYR A 331 9.64 6.34 8.93
N GLU A 332 10.54 6.35 7.94
CA GLU A 332 11.96 6.53 8.17
C GLU A 332 12.29 7.94 8.68
N THR A 333 11.61 8.96 8.15
CA THR A 333 11.74 10.34 8.64
C THR A 333 11.36 10.42 10.12
N TRP A 334 10.26 9.77 10.52
CA TRP A 334 9.88 9.64 11.93
C TRP A 334 10.94 8.89 12.76
N ARG A 335 11.49 7.78 12.25
CA ARG A 335 12.49 6.96 12.95
C ARG A 335 13.77 7.75 13.22
N ARG A 336 14.20 8.62 12.31
CA ARG A 336 15.44 9.42 12.46
C ARG A 336 15.43 10.33 13.70
N PHE A 337 14.27 10.70 14.23
CA PHE A 337 14.13 11.47 15.47
C PHE A 337 14.03 10.60 16.74
N LYS A 338 14.25 9.29 16.63
CA LYS A 338 14.18 8.34 17.75
C LYS A 338 15.55 7.79 18.12
N SER A 339 15.71 7.39 19.38
CA SER A 339 16.91 6.69 19.83
C SER A 339 17.07 5.35 19.11
N TYR A 340 18.30 4.82 19.05
CA TYR A 340 18.56 3.50 18.46
C TYR A 340 17.67 2.39 19.05
N LEU A 341 17.45 2.42 20.37
CA LEU A 341 16.63 1.43 21.06
C LEU A 341 15.16 1.51 20.62
N GLU A 342 14.63 2.73 20.50
CA GLU A 342 13.26 2.96 20.01
C GLU A 342 13.09 2.54 18.55
N ARG A 343 14.11 2.77 17.71
CA ARG A 343 14.07 2.41 16.29
C ARG A 343 14.09 0.90 16.03
N THR A 344 14.78 0.13 16.87
CA THR A 344 15.14 -1.27 16.57
C THR A 344 14.51 -2.31 17.50
N LYS A 345 14.11 -1.93 18.73
CA LYS A 345 13.62 -2.88 19.74
C LYS A 345 12.20 -2.63 20.23
N ASN A 346 11.63 -1.46 19.95
CA ASN A 346 10.35 -1.04 20.52
C ASN A 346 9.13 -1.51 19.68
N TYR A 347 9.03 -2.82 19.49
CA TYR A 347 7.89 -3.44 18.79
C TYR A 347 6.71 -3.68 19.77
N PRO A 348 5.44 -3.47 19.38
CA PRO A 348 4.30 -3.57 20.28
C PRO A 348 4.01 -5.04 20.62
N LYS A 349 3.58 -5.31 21.85
CA LYS A 349 3.31 -6.68 22.33
C LYS A 349 1.83 -6.89 22.63
N GLY A 350 1.36 -8.12 22.51
CA GLY A 350 0.00 -8.53 22.91
C GLY A 350 -1.07 -7.80 22.09
N SER A 351 -2.10 -7.28 22.75
CA SER A 351 -3.23 -6.59 22.11
C SER A 351 -2.83 -5.34 21.31
N LYS A 352 -1.71 -4.70 21.67
CA LYS A 352 -1.18 -3.52 20.96
C LYS A 352 -0.66 -3.85 19.55
N ALA A 353 -0.28 -5.10 19.32
CA ALA A 353 0.08 -5.59 17.98
C ALA A 353 -1.13 -5.92 17.11
N CYS A 354 -2.37 -5.90 17.65
CA CYS A 354 -3.64 -6.28 17.03
C CYS A 354 -4.00 -7.77 17.02
N ALA A 355 -3.08 -8.66 16.61
CA ALA A 355 -3.35 -10.10 16.47
C ALA A 355 -2.07 -10.94 16.50
N LYS A 356 -2.20 -12.26 16.54
CA LYS A 356 -1.08 -13.21 16.59
C LYS A 356 -0.08 -13.03 15.43
N TYR A 357 -0.57 -12.82 14.20
CA TYR A 357 0.30 -12.67 13.02
C TYR A 357 1.06 -11.35 12.99
N HIS A 358 0.65 -10.37 13.80
CA HIS A 358 1.34 -9.09 13.89
C HIS A 358 2.34 -9.02 15.05
N GLN A 359 2.43 -10.05 15.90
CA GLN A 359 3.41 -10.06 16.99
C GLN A 359 4.82 -9.96 16.42
N GLY A 360 5.72 -9.32 17.16
CA GLY A 360 7.09 -9.06 16.69
C GLY A 360 7.90 -10.34 16.45
N ASP A 361 7.64 -11.38 17.22
CA ASP A 361 8.27 -12.69 17.12
C ASP A 361 7.60 -13.63 16.10
N ALA A 362 6.42 -13.25 15.57
CA ALA A 362 5.78 -14.02 14.51
C ALA A 362 6.58 -13.92 13.20
N PRO A 363 6.64 -15.00 12.39
CA PRO A 363 7.24 -14.94 11.06
C PRO A 363 6.57 -13.88 10.19
N MET A 364 7.37 -13.20 9.35
CA MET A 364 6.88 -12.18 8.43
C MET A 364 6.29 -12.84 7.17
N TRP A 365 5.12 -13.46 7.31
CA TRP A 365 4.44 -14.16 6.21
C TRP A 365 4.11 -13.27 5.01
N PRO A 366 4.22 -13.76 3.76
CA PRO A 366 4.61 -15.11 3.35
C PRO A 366 6.09 -15.22 3.00
N PHE A 367 6.95 -14.35 3.52
CA PHE A 367 8.36 -14.41 3.18
C PHE A 367 8.92 -15.75 3.65
N LEU A 368 9.37 -16.57 2.69
CA LEU A 368 9.65 -17.99 2.86
C LEU A 368 10.90 -18.29 3.71
N ASP A 369 11.52 -17.26 4.28
CA ASP A 369 12.53 -17.35 5.31
C ASP A 369 11.83 -17.29 6.67
N THR A 370 11.54 -18.47 7.24
CA THR A 370 10.83 -18.59 8.51
C THR A 370 11.63 -18.04 9.71
N SER A 371 12.93 -17.76 9.52
CA SER A 371 13.73 -17.08 10.54
C SER A 371 13.50 -15.57 10.57
N PHE A 372 12.90 -15.02 9.51
CA PHE A 372 12.60 -13.60 9.39
C PHE A 372 11.26 -13.25 10.04
N ARG A 373 11.30 -12.44 11.09
CA ARG A 373 10.14 -12.10 11.92
C ARG A 373 9.72 -10.66 11.70
N ASN A 374 8.49 -10.32 12.10
CA ASN A 374 7.97 -8.97 11.94
C ASN A 374 8.86 -7.89 12.59
N ILE A 375 9.48 -8.19 13.73
CA ILE A 375 10.39 -7.26 14.43
C ILE A 375 11.66 -6.97 13.62
N ASP A 376 12.10 -7.89 12.76
CA ASP A 376 13.33 -7.71 11.98
C ASP A 376 13.15 -6.62 10.90
N GLY A 377 11.90 -6.29 10.54
CA GLY A 377 11.56 -5.12 9.72
C GLY A 377 11.87 -3.76 10.38
N LEU A 378 12.15 -3.73 11.69
CA LEU A 378 12.64 -2.55 12.40
C LEU A 378 14.15 -2.31 12.25
N SER A 379 14.88 -3.19 11.56
CA SER A 379 16.33 -3.09 11.47
C SER A 379 16.79 -1.78 10.80
N ASP A 380 17.86 -1.17 11.31
CA ASP A 380 18.49 -0.01 10.67
C ASP A 380 19.24 -0.42 9.37
N ILE A 381 19.42 -1.73 9.11
CA ILE A 381 20.11 -2.23 7.92
C ILE A 381 19.49 -1.73 6.62
N TYR A 382 18.16 -1.58 6.59
CA TYR A 382 17.46 -1.06 5.41
C TYR A 382 18.00 0.29 4.98
N THR A 383 18.22 1.18 5.95
CA THR A 383 18.56 2.58 5.69
C THR A 383 20.02 2.94 5.89
N GLN A 384 20.82 1.99 6.39
CA GLN A 384 22.28 2.10 6.48
C GLN A 384 23.00 1.43 5.32
N ILE A 385 22.37 0.43 4.68
CA ILE A 385 23.06 -0.45 3.72
C ILE A 385 22.32 -0.51 2.39
N TYR A 386 21.00 -0.70 2.40
CA TYR A 386 20.29 -0.99 1.15
C TYR A 386 19.88 0.26 0.40
N TYR A 387 19.26 1.22 1.09
CA TYR A 387 18.81 2.45 0.48
C TYR A 387 18.83 3.63 1.44
N THR A 388 18.84 4.84 0.92
CA THR A 388 18.48 6.07 1.64
C THR A 388 17.39 6.78 0.86
N TYR A 389 16.89 7.87 1.42
CA TYR A 389 15.92 8.74 0.76
C TYR A 389 16.54 10.11 0.49
N GLN A 390 16.29 10.64 -0.70
CA GLN A 390 16.47 12.07 -0.97
C GLN A 390 15.52 12.89 -0.08
N ASN A 391 15.98 14.06 0.37
CA ASN A 391 15.10 15.02 1.04
C ASN A 391 14.00 15.50 0.06
N GLU A 392 12.85 15.88 0.61
CA GLU A 392 11.78 16.44 -0.21
C GLU A 392 12.23 17.73 -0.93
N PRO A 393 11.68 17.99 -2.13
CA PRO A 393 11.84 19.28 -2.80
C PRO A 393 11.44 20.44 -1.89
N VAL A 394 12.30 21.46 -1.81
CA VAL A 394 12.06 22.66 -0.98
C VAL A 394 11.85 23.87 -1.87
N CYS A 395 10.79 24.63 -1.60
CA CYS A 395 10.47 25.89 -2.25
C CYS A 395 11.10 27.01 -1.42
N GLY A 396 12.16 27.64 -1.96
CA GLY A 396 12.95 28.65 -1.26
C GLY A 396 13.10 29.94 -2.06
N LYS A 397 13.65 30.99 -1.44
CA LYS A 397 13.80 32.32 -2.09
C LYS A 397 14.70 32.32 -3.34
N SER A 398 15.57 31.32 -3.49
CA SER A 398 16.57 31.22 -4.56
C SER A 398 16.42 29.98 -5.46
N ASP A 399 15.47 29.08 -5.16
CA ASP A 399 15.20 27.87 -5.96
C ASP A 399 13.72 27.84 -6.35
N ASP A 400 13.43 28.35 -7.54
CA ASP A 400 12.09 28.39 -8.12
C ASP A 400 11.67 27.02 -8.72
N GLN A 401 12.60 26.07 -8.87
CA GLN A 401 12.38 24.82 -9.60
C GLN A 401 12.21 23.59 -8.71
N CYS A 402 12.36 23.67 -7.39
CA CYS A 402 12.01 22.55 -6.52
C CYS A 402 12.72 21.24 -6.95
N LEU A 403 14.03 21.29 -7.20
CA LEU A 403 14.86 20.18 -7.70
C LEU A 403 14.60 19.71 -9.15
N SER A 404 13.51 20.08 -9.83
CA SER A 404 13.30 19.73 -11.24
C SER A 404 12.32 20.63 -11.99
N ASN A 405 12.49 20.73 -13.31
CA ASN A 405 11.57 21.44 -14.20
C ASN A 405 10.15 20.82 -14.29
N HIS A 406 9.89 19.73 -13.58
CA HIS A 406 8.59 19.05 -13.50
C HIS A 406 7.80 19.44 -12.25
N LEU A 407 8.43 20.19 -11.35
CA LEU A 407 7.85 20.82 -10.19
C LEU A 407 7.88 22.36 -10.36
N PHE A 408 7.11 23.06 -9.53
CA PHE A 408 7.21 24.51 -9.41
C PHE A 408 7.03 24.93 -7.95
N CYS A 409 7.68 26.03 -7.57
CA CYS A 409 7.57 26.61 -6.23
C CYS A 409 6.31 27.48 -6.14
N ASP A 410 5.31 27.03 -5.39
CA ASP A 410 4.18 27.87 -4.97
C ASP A 410 4.64 28.80 -3.85
N LYS A 411 4.95 30.03 -4.24
CA LYS A 411 5.46 31.08 -3.32
C LYS A 411 4.43 31.49 -2.26
N LYS A 412 3.13 31.23 -2.48
CA LYS A 412 2.08 31.58 -1.52
C LYS A 412 2.18 30.69 -0.28
N ASP A 413 2.29 29.38 -0.49
CA ASP A 413 2.32 28.39 0.59
C ASP A 413 3.75 27.90 0.91
N ALA A 414 4.77 28.42 0.19
CA ALA A 414 6.17 28.00 0.25
C ALA A 414 6.33 26.47 0.04
N LYS A 415 5.62 25.92 -0.94
CA LYS A 415 5.58 24.48 -1.23
C LYS A 415 5.95 24.17 -2.67
N CYS A 416 6.60 23.03 -2.85
CA CYS A 416 6.82 22.48 -4.18
C CYS A 416 5.58 21.71 -4.63
N LEU A 417 5.03 22.12 -5.77
CA LEU A 417 3.85 21.51 -6.38
C LEU A 417 4.21 20.87 -7.71
N SER A 418 3.38 19.91 -8.13
CA SER A 418 3.54 19.29 -9.45
C SER A 418 3.24 20.30 -10.54
N LYS A 419 4.03 20.35 -11.60
CA LYS A 419 3.54 21.02 -12.81
C LYS A 419 2.29 20.33 -13.35
N ILE A 420 1.52 21.10 -14.12
CA ILE A 420 0.20 20.78 -14.62
C ILE A 420 0.31 20.41 -16.09
N ARG A 421 -0.34 19.30 -16.49
CA ARG A 421 -0.36 18.82 -17.87
C ARG A 421 -1.19 19.74 -18.77
N LEU A 422 -0.95 19.69 -20.08
CA LEU A 422 -1.74 20.42 -21.08
C LEU A 422 -3.26 20.17 -20.89
N GLY A 423 -4.06 21.23 -20.96
CA GLY A 423 -5.51 21.22 -20.73
C GLY A 423 -5.94 21.18 -19.26
N GLY A 424 -4.99 21.16 -18.31
CA GLY A 424 -5.28 21.18 -16.87
C GLY A 424 -5.54 22.58 -16.33
N ASN A 425 -6.24 22.65 -15.18
CA ASN A 425 -6.55 23.91 -14.50
C ASN A 425 -5.31 24.51 -13.82
N CYS A 426 -4.96 25.74 -14.15
CA CYS A 426 -3.81 26.44 -13.59
C CYS A 426 -4.22 27.72 -12.85
N SER A 427 -3.43 28.07 -11.84
CA SER A 427 -3.60 29.30 -11.02
C SER A 427 -2.39 30.22 -11.05
N SER A 428 -1.27 29.79 -11.63
CA SER A 428 -0.01 30.56 -11.72
C SER A 428 0.65 30.38 -13.09
N PRO A 429 1.34 31.40 -13.64
CA PRO A 429 2.08 31.29 -14.91
C PRO A 429 3.10 30.15 -14.96
N GLU A 430 3.74 29.84 -13.84
CA GLU A 430 4.82 28.85 -13.70
C GLU A 430 4.31 27.41 -13.57
N SER A 431 3.01 27.25 -13.32
CA SER A 431 2.41 25.96 -12.96
C SER A 431 2.28 24.99 -14.14
N CYS A 432 2.31 25.46 -15.37
CA CYS A 432 2.14 24.65 -16.57
C CYS A 432 3.44 23.99 -17.03
N PHE A 433 3.36 22.70 -17.41
CA PHE A 433 4.49 21.97 -17.99
C PHE A 433 4.53 22.18 -19.51
N LEU A 434 5.61 22.81 -20.01
CA LEU A 434 5.85 23.07 -21.44
C LEU A 434 4.69 23.81 -22.16
N SER A 435 3.88 24.56 -21.42
CA SER A 435 2.81 25.42 -21.96
C SER A 435 2.59 26.64 -21.06
N LYS A 436 1.62 27.51 -21.38
CA LYS A 436 1.34 28.73 -20.60
C LYS A 436 -0.03 28.66 -19.94
N CYS A 437 -0.15 29.29 -18.76
CA CYS A 437 -1.45 29.44 -18.13
C CYS A 437 -2.24 30.57 -18.82
N THR A 438 -3.20 30.21 -19.66
CA THR A 438 -4.05 31.15 -20.43
C THR A 438 -5.50 30.90 -20.08
N GLY A 439 -6.19 31.93 -19.56
CA GLY A 439 -7.60 31.79 -19.16
C GLY A 439 -7.84 30.74 -18.05
N GLY A 440 -6.85 30.48 -17.20
CA GLY A 440 -6.93 29.47 -16.13
C GLY A 440 -6.70 28.03 -16.59
N ILE A 441 -6.27 27.81 -17.84
CA ILE A 441 -5.93 26.50 -18.40
C ILE A 441 -4.51 26.51 -18.95
N CYS A 442 -3.79 25.41 -18.79
CA CYS A 442 -2.51 25.20 -19.47
C CYS A 442 -2.72 24.94 -20.97
N SER A 443 -2.39 25.91 -21.84
CA SER A 443 -2.55 25.82 -23.30
C SER A 443 -1.38 26.35 -24.10
#